data_AF-A0A484NCJ3-F1
#
_entry.id   AF-A0A484NCJ3-F1
#
_cell.length_a   1.000
_cell.length_b   1.000
_cell.length_c   1.000
_cell.angle_alpha   90.00
_cell.angle_beta   90.00
_cell.angle_gamma   90.00
#
_symmetry.space_group_name_H-M   'P 1'
#
loop_
_entity.id
_entity.type
_entity.pdbx_description
1 polymer ?
#
loop_
_entity_poly.entity_id
_entity_poly.type
_entity_poly.pdbx_seq_one_letter_code
_entity_poly.pdbx_strand_id
1 'polypeptide(L)'
;MGKPVWGTCAGLIFLADKAIGQKSGGQQLIGGLDCTVHRNFFGSQLQSFETELEIPKIANEEGGPPTFRAVFIRAPAILEVGPDVEVLADVLTMKTAGSHSSTQDQQQMKHEPVEPEERVIVAVKQGNMLATAFHPELTADTRWHSYFLKMVANVGEEGSSNIISRVEGSTGLYDPRPRMDLPVFQ
;
A
#
# COMPACT_ATOMS: atom_id res chain seq x y z
N MET A 1 0.54 -1.01 21.03
CA MET A 1 0.57 -0.97 19.55
C MET A 1 1.23 0.34 19.10
N GLY A 2 1.98 0.33 18.00
CA GLY A 2 2.51 1.56 17.41
C GLY A 2 1.41 2.41 16.76
N LYS A 3 1.70 3.68 16.44
CA LYS A 3 0.78 4.51 15.64
C LYS A 3 0.61 3.91 14.25
N PRO A 4 -0.58 3.99 13.61
CA PRO A 4 -0.73 3.46 12.27
C PRO A 4 0.16 4.15 11.26
N VAL A 5 0.68 3.37 10.30
CA VAL A 5 1.58 3.85 9.24
C VAL A 5 1.06 3.34 7.91
N TRP A 6 1.08 4.21 6.89
CA TRP A 6 0.72 3.83 5.52
C TRP A 6 1.86 4.12 4.56
N GLY A 7 2.39 3.08 3.92
CA GLY A 7 3.37 3.19 2.85
C GLY A 7 2.73 3.07 1.47
N THR A 8 2.68 4.17 0.71
CA THR A 8 2.24 4.18 -0.70
C THR A 8 3.44 4.15 -1.64
N CYS A 9 3.40 3.33 -2.68
CA CYS A 9 4.46 3.18 -3.70
C CYS A 9 5.87 3.00 -3.08
N ALA A 10 6.71 4.03 -3.09
CA ALA A 10 8.03 3.98 -2.45
C ALA A 10 7.96 3.77 -0.93
N GLY A 11 6.89 4.23 -0.28
CA GLY A 11 6.62 3.96 1.13
C GLY A 11 6.47 2.47 1.43
N LEU A 12 5.81 1.70 0.55
CA LEU A 12 5.74 0.24 0.67
C LEU A 12 7.14 -0.39 0.64
N ILE A 13 8.02 0.08 -0.26
CA ILE A 13 9.41 -0.41 -0.32
C ILE A 13 10.12 -0.15 1.01
N PHE A 14 9.93 1.01 1.63
CA PHE A 14 10.59 1.32 2.90
C PHE A 14 10.09 0.46 4.07
N LEU A 15 8.79 0.13 4.11
CA LEU A 15 8.22 -0.66 5.20
C LEU A 15 8.52 -2.15 5.11
N ALA A 16 8.79 -2.67 3.91
CA ALA A 16 9.07 -4.09 3.70
C ALA A 16 10.35 -4.55 4.41
N ASP A 17 10.34 -5.78 4.94
CA ASP A 17 11.51 -6.42 5.55
C ASP A 17 12.56 -6.82 4.50
N LYS A 18 12.14 -7.09 3.26
CA LYS A 18 13.04 -7.48 2.17
C LYS A 18 12.70 -6.74 0.88
N ALA A 19 13.73 -6.34 0.15
CA ALA A 19 13.56 -5.72 -1.17
C ALA A 19 14.58 -6.26 -2.18
N ILE A 20 14.12 -6.56 -3.40
CA ILE A 20 14.95 -6.97 -4.54
C ILE A 20 14.88 -5.94 -5.69
N GLY A 21 15.84 -6.00 -6.61
CA GLY A 21 15.97 -5.02 -7.69
C GLY A 21 16.52 -3.66 -7.22
N GLN A 22 17.40 -3.67 -6.21
CA GLN A 22 18.02 -2.45 -5.68
C GLN A 22 18.99 -1.80 -6.69
N LYS A 23 19.06 -0.47 -6.68
CA LYS A 23 20.08 0.29 -7.43
C LYS A 23 21.47 0.05 -6.79
N SER A 24 22.52 0.28 -7.57
CA SER A 24 23.90 0.33 -7.04
C SER A 24 23.96 1.32 -5.87
N GLY A 25 24.48 0.86 -4.72
CA GLY A 25 24.42 1.59 -3.44
C GLY A 25 23.38 1.07 -2.44
N GLY A 26 22.51 0.14 -2.85
CA GLY A 26 21.48 -0.45 -1.99
C GLY A 26 20.35 0.53 -1.64
N GLN A 27 19.37 0.06 -0.89
CA GLN A 27 18.33 0.89 -0.26
C GLN A 27 18.19 0.44 1.18
N GLN A 28 18.28 1.35 2.14
CA GLN A 28 17.94 1.04 3.52
C GLN A 28 16.43 0.84 3.64
N LEU A 29 16.04 -0.22 4.33
CA LEU A 29 14.65 -0.52 4.66
C LEU A 29 14.42 -0.13 6.13
N ILE A 30 13.24 0.43 6.41
CA ILE A 30 12.80 0.64 7.79
C ILE A 30 12.36 -0.70 8.38
N GLY A 31 11.70 -1.52 7.56
CA GLY A 31 11.16 -2.81 7.98
C GLY A 31 9.93 -2.68 8.87
N GLY A 32 9.42 -3.84 9.29
CA GLY A 32 8.24 -3.98 10.14
C GLY A 32 7.01 -4.54 9.41
N LEU A 33 7.03 -4.55 8.07
CA LEU A 33 6.07 -5.28 7.25
C LEU A 33 6.74 -6.54 6.71
N ASP A 34 6.24 -7.70 7.12
CA ASP A 34 6.74 -9.04 6.77
C ASP A 34 6.39 -9.38 5.32
N CYS A 35 7.07 -8.72 4.39
CA CYS A 35 6.90 -8.95 2.96
C CYS A 35 8.20 -8.77 2.18
N THR A 36 8.25 -9.39 1.01
CA THR A 36 9.32 -9.23 0.04
C THR A 36 8.82 -8.38 -1.12
N VAL A 37 9.49 -7.25 -1.39
CA VAL A 37 9.10 -6.31 -2.45
C VAL A 37 10.10 -6.31 -3.62
N HIS A 38 9.62 -6.37 -4.86
CA HIS A 38 10.41 -6.09 -6.05
C HIS A 38 10.22 -4.65 -6.50
N ARG A 39 11.31 -3.89 -6.65
CA ARG A 39 11.27 -2.50 -7.13
C ARG A 39 11.00 -2.45 -8.64
N ASN A 40 10.16 -1.51 -9.10
CA ASN A 40 9.89 -1.29 -10.53
C ASN A 40 9.54 -2.59 -11.28
N PHE A 41 8.70 -3.45 -10.69
CA PHE A 41 8.47 -4.82 -11.14
C PHE A 41 7.86 -4.88 -12.55
N PHE A 42 6.97 -3.94 -12.88
CA PHE A 42 6.18 -3.98 -14.11
C PHE A 42 6.95 -3.67 -15.40
N GLY A 43 8.26 -3.41 -15.39
CA GLY A 43 9.07 -3.24 -16.60
C GLY A 43 8.86 -1.90 -17.33
N SER A 44 9.69 -1.58 -18.33
CA SER A 44 9.85 -0.22 -18.88
C SER A 44 8.69 0.31 -19.72
N GLN A 45 7.93 -0.53 -20.40
CA GLN A 45 6.76 -0.10 -21.19
C GLN A 45 5.47 -0.05 -20.36
N LEU A 46 5.32 -0.94 -19.38
CA LEU A 46 4.22 -1.01 -18.42
C LEU A 46 4.54 -0.24 -17.13
N GLN A 47 5.57 0.62 -17.16
CA GLN A 47 6.05 1.35 -16.00
C GLN A 47 5.05 2.39 -15.51
N SER A 48 3.99 2.70 -16.25
CA SER A 48 2.86 3.47 -15.75
C SER A 48 1.58 2.99 -16.41
N PHE A 49 0.61 2.56 -15.61
CA PHE A 49 -0.67 2.08 -16.11
C PHE A 49 -1.74 2.31 -15.05
N GLU A 50 -2.99 2.14 -15.47
CA GLU A 50 -4.14 2.19 -14.60
C GLU A 50 -4.98 0.94 -14.83
N THR A 51 -5.63 0.45 -13.78
CA THR A 51 -6.53 -0.70 -13.87
C THR A 51 -7.64 -0.61 -12.84
N GLU A 52 -8.76 -1.28 -13.11
CA GLU A 52 -9.80 -1.52 -12.10
C GLU A 52 -9.33 -2.64 -11.18
N LEU A 53 -9.06 -2.30 -9.93
CA LEU A 53 -8.59 -3.20 -8.89
C LEU A 53 -9.77 -3.67 -8.03
N GLU A 54 -9.94 -4.98 -7.89
CA GLU A 54 -10.94 -5.53 -6.96
C GLU A 54 -10.53 -5.26 -5.51
N ILE A 55 -11.43 -4.65 -4.74
CA ILE A 55 -11.20 -4.24 -3.35
C ILE A 55 -12.41 -4.57 -2.46
N PRO A 56 -12.91 -5.82 -2.45
CA PRO A 56 -14.18 -6.17 -1.79
C PRO A 56 -14.17 -5.83 -0.29
N LYS A 57 -13.04 -6.00 0.39
CA LYS A 57 -12.92 -5.66 1.81
C LYS A 57 -13.07 -4.15 2.06
N ILE A 58 -12.34 -3.34 1.31
CA ILE A 58 -12.40 -1.88 1.43
C ILE A 58 -13.80 -1.37 1.05
N ALA A 59 -14.40 -1.93 -0.01
CA ALA A 59 -15.76 -1.59 -0.42
C ALA A 59 -16.81 -1.96 0.65
N ASN A 60 -16.66 -3.10 1.33
CA ASN A 60 -17.56 -3.50 2.42
C ASN A 60 -17.43 -2.59 3.66
N GLU A 61 -16.22 -2.11 3.99
CA GLU A 61 -15.99 -1.29 5.18
C GLU A 61 -16.25 0.22 4.95
N GLU A 62 -16.00 0.71 3.74
CA GLU A 62 -16.14 2.13 3.37
C GLU A 62 -17.42 2.42 2.57
N GLY A 63 -18.06 1.39 2.03
CA GLY A 63 -19.12 1.53 1.03
C GLY A 63 -18.58 1.77 -0.39
N GLY A 64 -19.48 1.71 -1.38
CA GLY A 64 -19.16 1.98 -2.79
C GLY A 64 -18.96 0.71 -3.65
N PRO A 65 -18.48 0.86 -4.90
CA PRO A 65 -18.34 -0.25 -5.84
C PRO A 65 -17.25 -1.24 -5.40
N PRO A 66 -17.31 -2.52 -5.81
CA PRO A 66 -16.31 -3.52 -5.42
C PRO A 66 -14.93 -3.31 -6.08
N THR A 67 -14.81 -2.33 -6.98
CA THR A 67 -13.56 -2.00 -7.69
C THR A 67 -13.06 -0.59 -7.36
N PHE A 68 -11.79 -0.34 -7.60
CA PHE A 68 -11.10 0.94 -7.44
C PHE A 68 -10.16 1.17 -8.63
N ARG A 69 -10.20 2.36 -9.24
CA ARG A 69 -9.26 2.75 -10.30
C ARG A 69 -7.86 2.96 -9.72
N ALA A 70 -7.00 1.95 -9.78
CA ALA A 70 -5.66 2.01 -9.24
C ALA A 70 -4.67 2.59 -10.26
N VAL A 71 -3.89 3.60 -9.84
CA VAL A 71 -2.87 4.26 -10.65
C VAL A 71 -1.48 3.76 -10.23
N PHE A 72 -0.77 3.10 -11.14
CA PHE A 72 0.56 2.56 -10.91
C PHE A 72 1.59 3.41 -11.64
N ILE A 73 2.57 3.97 -10.92
CA ILE A 73 3.67 4.75 -11.50
C ILE A 73 4.99 4.19 -10.97
N ARG A 74 5.72 3.53 -11.87
CA ARG A 74 6.95 2.77 -11.60
C ARG A 74 6.79 1.89 -10.38
N ALA A 75 5.63 1.24 -10.29
CA ALA A 75 5.18 0.63 -9.07
C ALA A 75 6.08 -0.55 -8.66
N PRO A 76 6.31 -0.74 -7.35
CA PRO A 76 6.81 -2.00 -6.83
C PRO A 76 5.77 -3.11 -6.95
N ALA A 77 6.18 -4.35 -6.71
CA ALA A 77 5.30 -5.50 -6.52
C ALA A 77 5.64 -6.22 -5.22
N ILE A 78 4.63 -6.77 -4.53
CA ILE A 78 4.84 -7.64 -3.37
C ILE A 78 4.88 -9.08 -3.89
N LEU A 79 6.00 -9.76 -3.66
CA LEU A 79 6.24 -11.12 -4.15
C LEU A 79 5.85 -12.19 -3.12
N GLU A 80 6.10 -11.90 -1.85
CA GLU A 80 5.86 -12.82 -0.75
C GLU A 80 5.36 -12.02 0.45
N VAL A 81 4.53 -12.67 1.27
CA VAL A 81 3.99 -12.12 2.50
C VAL A 81 4.06 -13.16 3.61
N GLY A 82 4.29 -12.70 4.85
CA GLY A 82 4.26 -13.52 6.05
C GLY A 82 2.85 -13.99 6.44
N PRO A 83 2.75 -14.92 7.40
CA PRO A 83 1.47 -15.52 7.81
C PRO A 83 0.51 -14.53 8.46
N ASP A 84 1.03 -13.46 9.09
CA ASP A 84 0.23 -12.43 9.77
C ASP A 84 -0.13 -11.24 8.86
N VAL A 85 0.27 -11.31 7.58
CA VAL A 85 0.01 -10.26 6.60
C VAL A 85 -1.29 -10.58 5.87
N GLU A 86 -2.23 -9.65 5.96
CA GLU A 86 -3.47 -9.70 5.22
C GLU A 86 -3.28 -9.11 3.82
N VAL A 87 -3.61 -9.87 2.78
CA VAL A 87 -3.69 -9.37 1.40
C VAL A 87 -5.03 -8.69 1.18
N LEU A 88 -5.00 -7.41 0.78
CA LEU A 88 -6.18 -6.60 0.55
C LEU A 88 -6.55 -6.50 -0.94
N ALA A 89 -5.56 -6.61 -1.83
CA ALA A 89 -5.77 -6.59 -3.28
C ALA A 89 -4.58 -7.16 -4.08
N ASP A 90 -4.90 -7.75 -5.22
CA ASP A 90 -3.96 -8.25 -6.23
C ASP A 90 -4.39 -7.84 -7.64
N VAL A 91 -3.44 -7.80 -8.58
CA VAL A 91 -3.67 -7.49 -10.00
C VAL A 91 -3.14 -8.62 -10.87
N LEU A 92 -3.87 -8.95 -11.94
CA LEU A 92 -3.39 -9.88 -12.96
C LEU A 92 -2.35 -9.19 -13.85
N THR A 93 -1.18 -9.80 -14.00
CA THR A 93 -0.13 -9.29 -14.89
C THR A 93 0.02 -10.18 -16.11
N MET A 94 0.14 -9.55 -17.28
CA MET A 94 0.54 -10.24 -18.51
C MET A 94 2.06 -10.20 -18.59
N LYS A 95 2.73 -11.35 -18.51
CA LYS A 95 4.15 -11.44 -18.89
C LYS A 95 4.25 -11.29 -20.39
N THR A 96 4.75 -10.16 -20.88
CA THR A 96 5.27 -10.11 -22.24
C THR A 96 6.61 -10.84 -22.25
N ALA A 97 6.65 -12.05 -22.81
CA ALA A 97 7.90 -12.74 -23.09
C ALA A 97 8.74 -11.89 -24.06
N GLY A 98 9.73 -11.16 -23.55
CA GLY A 98 10.61 -10.36 -24.41
C GLY A 98 11.18 -9.10 -23.74
N SER A 99 12.14 -9.27 -22.85
CA SER A 99 13.09 -8.20 -22.49
C SER A 99 14.51 -8.77 -22.47
N HIS A 100 14.89 -9.47 -23.54
CA HIS A 100 16.30 -9.63 -23.87
C HIS A 100 16.69 -8.58 -24.91
N SER A 101 17.77 -7.89 -24.57
CA SER A 101 18.48 -6.88 -25.33
C SER A 101 18.50 -7.12 -26.85
N SER A 102 18.27 -6.04 -27.58
CA SER A 102 18.57 -5.83 -28.99
C SER A 102 19.81 -6.56 -29.52
N THR A 103 19.59 -7.49 -30.45
CA THR A 103 20.43 -7.63 -31.65
C THR A 103 19.57 -8.19 -32.79
N GLN A 104 19.86 -7.73 -34.00
CA GLN A 104 19.14 -7.89 -35.26
C GLN A 104 18.79 -9.35 -35.58
N ASP A 105 17.54 -9.63 -36.02
CA ASP A 105 17.23 -10.09 -37.37
C ASP A 105 15.74 -10.45 -37.54
N GLN A 106 15.25 -10.23 -38.75
CA GLN A 106 13.86 -10.45 -39.15
C GLN A 106 13.51 -11.94 -39.25
N GLN A 107 12.21 -12.23 -39.12
CA GLN A 107 11.49 -13.49 -39.42
C GLN A 107 11.42 -14.51 -38.27
N GLN A 108 10.25 -14.58 -37.62
CA GLN A 108 9.27 -15.67 -37.77
C GLN A 108 8.14 -15.46 -36.75
N MET A 109 6.89 -15.33 -37.21
CA MET A 109 5.71 -15.37 -36.33
C MET A 109 5.61 -16.76 -35.71
N LYS A 110 6.18 -16.95 -34.53
CA LYS A 110 5.84 -18.04 -33.63
C LYS A 110 4.78 -17.53 -32.66
N HIS A 111 3.65 -18.23 -32.63
CA HIS A 111 2.74 -18.18 -31.50
C HIS A 111 3.51 -18.72 -30.29
N GLU A 112 4.17 -17.82 -29.57
CA GLU A 112 4.71 -18.11 -28.25
C GLU A 112 3.51 -18.36 -27.30
N PRO A 113 3.55 -19.41 -26.46
CA PRO A 113 2.51 -19.64 -25.48
C PRO A 113 2.40 -18.42 -24.56
N VAL A 114 1.20 -17.88 -24.41
CA VAL A 114 0.92 -16.91 -23.34
C VAL A 114 1.01 -17.69 -22.04
N GLU A 115 2.17 -17.61 -21.39
CA GLU A 115 2.40 -18.17 -20.05
C GLU A 115 1.42 -17.54 -19.04
N PRO A 116 0.97 -18.31 -18.02
CA PRO A 116 -0.21 -17.97 -17.23
C PRO A 116 -0.11 -16.63 -16.51
N GLU A 117 -1.26 -15.97 -16.40
CA GLU A 117 -1.52 -14.73 -15.69
C GLU A 117 -1.04 -14.84 -14.23
N GLU A 118 0.08 -14.17 -13.90
CA GLU A 118 0.58 -14.16 -12.53
C GLU A 118 -0.15 -13.05 -11.77
N ARG A 119 -0.87 -13.44 -10.71
CA ARG A 119 -1.47 -12.50 -9.75
C ARG A 119 -0.36 -11.89 -8.90
N VAL A 120 -0.31 -10.57 -8.88
CA VAL A 120 0.69 -9.81 -8.14
C VAL A 120 0.01 -9.02 -7.04
N ILE A 121 0.50 -9.19 -5.81
CA ILE A 121 -0.05 -8.51 -4.64
C ILE A 121 0.33 -7.02 -4.70
N VAL A 122 -0.66 -6.16 -4.51
CA VAL A 122 -0.52 -4.70 -4.62
C VAL A 122 -1.05 -3.92 -3.42
N ALA A 123 -1.76 -4.56 -2.50
CA ALA A 123 -2.14 -3.97 -1.23
C ALA A 123 -2.14 -5.00 -0.10
N VAL A 124 -1.57 -4.64 1.05
CA VAL A 124 -1.48 -5.50 2.24
C VAL A 124 -1.65 -4.71 3.53
N LYS A 125 -2.02 -5.39 4.60
CA LYS A 125 -2.07 -4.86 5.95
C LYS A 125 -1.50 -5.85 6.95
N GLN A 126 -0.69 -5.36 7.89
CA GLN A 126 -0.19 -6.15 9.02
C GLN A 126 -0.25 -5.30 10.28
N GLY A 127 -1.07 -5.72 11.26
CA GLY A 127 -1.29 -4.94 12.47
C GLY A 127 -1.71 -3.49 12.17
N ASN A 128 -0.88 -2.53 12.58
CA ASN A 128 -1.05 -1.08 12.39
C ASN A 128 -0.42 -0.56 11.09
N MET A 129 0.14 -1.41 10.22
CA MET A 129 0.77 -1.01 8.96
C MET A 129 -0.14 -1.34 7.78
N LEU A 130 -0.35 -0.35 6.92
CA LEU A 130 -1.01 -0.48 5.62
C LEU A 130 0.03 -0.21 4.54
N ALA A 131 0.00 -0.94 3.44
CA ALA A 131 0.89 -0.66 2.32
C ALA A 131 0.22 -0.93 0.97
N THR A 132 0.45 -0.03 0.01
CA THR A 132 -0.12 -0.10 -1.34
C THR A 132 0.95 0.20 -2.38
N ALA A 133 0.98 -0.57 -3.46
CA ALA A 133 1.91 -0.37 -4.58
C ALA A 133 1.47 0.75 -5.53
N PHE A 134 0.18 1.06 -5.56
CA PHE A 134 -0.43 2.14 -6.34
C PHE A 134 -0.49 3.45 -5.56
N HIS A 135 -0.89 4.51 -6.29
CA HIS A 135 -1.04 5.88 -5.82
C HIS A 135 -2.52 6.21 -5.61
N PRO A 136 -3.10 5.93 -4.41
CA PRO A 136 -4.49 6.25 -4.12
C PRO A 136 -4.79 7.75 -4.16
N GLU A 137 -3.78 8.59 -3.95
CA GLU A 137 -3.86 10.05 -3.98
C GLU A 137 -4.07 10.64 -5.38
N LEU A 138 -3.84 9.85 -6.43
CA LEU A 138 -4.02 10.28 -7.82
C LEU A 138 -5.43 9.98 -8.37
N THR A 139 -6.37 9.72 -7.47
CA THR A 139 -7.76 9.39 -7.79
C THR A 139 -8.70 10.27 -6.95
N ALA A 140 -9.94 10.47 -7.41
CA ALA A 140 -10.96 11.14 -6.60
C ALA A 140 -11.58 10.21 -5.53
N ASP A 141 -11.28 8.91 -5.58
CA ASP A 141 -11.83 7.92 -4.66
C ASP A 141 -11.02 7.89 -3.37
N THR A 142 -11.68 8.28 -2.28
CA THR A 142 -11.04 8.48 -0.97
C THR A 142 -11.13 7.26 -0.07
N ARG A 143 -11.67 6.12 -0.52
CA ARG A 143 -11.94 4.97 0.37
C ARG A 143 -10.70 4.41 1.05
N TRP A 144 -9.57 4.35 0.34
CA TRP A 144 -8.29 3.96 0.97
C TRP A 144 -7.82 4.94 2.05
N HIS A 145 -8.05 6.24 1.86
CA HIS A 145 -7.72 7.27 2.86
C HIS A 145 -8.65 7.18 4.06
N SER A 146 -9.97 7.02 3.83
CA SER A 146 -10.97 6.84 4.88
C SER A 146 -10.68 5.57 5.72
N TYR A 147 -10.34 4.47 5.05
CA TYR A 147 -9.90 3.23 5.69
C TYR A 147 -8.69 3.45 6.61
N PHE A 148 -7.66 4.15 6.12
CA PHE A 148 -6.49 4.47 6.93
C PHE A 148 -6.82 5.39 8.12
N LEU A 149 -7.69 6.40 7.94
CA LEU A 149 -8.12 7.28 9.02
C LEU A 149 -8.90 6.52 10.11
N LYS A 150 -9.71 5.52 9.74
CA LYS A 150 -10.34 4.62 10.72
C LYS A 150 -9.32 3.80 11.49
N MET A 151 -8.26 3.30 10.83
CA MET A 151 -7.15 2.65 11.53
C MET A 151 -6.54 3.58 12.59
N VAL A 152 -6.36 4.87 12.27
CA VAL A 152 -5.85 5.88 13.21
C VAL A 152 -6.82 6.14 14.36
N ALA A 153 -8.13 6.24 14.09
CA ALA A 153 -9.15 6.46 15.11
C ALA A 153 -9.26 5.30 16.10
N ASN A 154 -9.20 4.05 15.61
CA ASN A 154 -9.36 2.85 16.43
C ASN A 154 -8.22 2.69 17.47
N VAL A 155 -7.01 3.20 17.17
CA VAL A 155 -5.91 3.23 18.15
C VAL A 155 -6.21 4.15 19.34
N GLY A 156 -7.03 5.20 19.13
CA GLY A 156 -7.48 6.10 20.19
C GLY A 156 -8.46 5.45 21.17
N GLU A 157 -9.27 4.50 20.70
CA GLU A 157 -10.29 3.83 21.51
C GLU A 157 -9.68 2.73 22.41
N GLU A 158 -8.72 1.98 21.90
CA GLU A 158 -7.96 0.99 22.70
C GLU A 158 -7.04 1.65 23.75
N GLY A 159 -6.51 2.83 23.44
CA GLY A 159 -5.72 3.63 24.38
C GLY A 159 -6.56 4.26 25.50
N SER A 160 -7.77 4.72 25.19
CA SER A 160 -8.67 5.35 26.17
C SER A 160 -9.26 4.36 27.17
N SER A 161 -9.48 3.11 26.74
CA SER A 161 -9.96 2.02 27.59
C SER A 161 -8.98 1.66 28.73
N ASN A 162 -7.68 1.94 28.56
CA ASN A 162 -6.65 1.74 29.60
C ASN A 162 -6.47 2.91 30.56
N ILE A 163 -7.06 4.07 30.30
CA ILE A 163 -6.96 5.26 31.17
C ILE A 163 -8.11 5.32 32.18
N ILE A 164 -9.28 4.74 31.84
CA ILE A 164 -10.49 4.83 32.69
C ILE A 164 -10.42 3.95 33.96
N SER A 165 -9.50 2.99 34.05
CA SER A 165 -9.37 2.13 35.25
C SER A 165 -8.50 2.70 36.38
N ARG A 166 -7.98 3.93 36.26
CA ARG A 166 -7.02 4.49 37.23
C ARG A 166 -7.44 5.76 37.98
N VAL A 167 -8.65 6.27 37.81
CA VAL A 167 -9.13 7.43 38.58
C VAL A 167 -10.60 7.25 38.96
N GLU A 168 -10.85 6.39 39.95
CA GLU A 168 -11.98 6.64 40.85
C GLU A 168 -11.49 7.58 41.96
N GLY A 169 -11.93 8.84 41.89
CA GLY A 169 -11.82 9.78 43.00
C GLY A 169 -11.10 11.09 42.71
N SER A 170 -11.68 11.98 41.90
CA SER A 170 -11.93 13.35 42.34
C SER A 170 -12.80 14.08 41.32
N THR A 171 -13.84 14.71 41.84
CA THR A 171 -14.82 15.56 41.18
C THR A 171 -14.20 16.76 40.46
N GLY A 172 -14.69 17.01 39.23
CA GLY A 172 -14.86 18.33 38.60
C GLY A 172 -13.60 19.14 38.27
N LEU A 173 -13.42 19.44 36.98
CA LEU A 173 -13.27 20.80 36.43
C LEU A 173 -13.03 20.72 34.91
N TYR A 174 -13.80 21.49 34.15
CA TYR A 174 -13.61 21.76 32.73
C TYR A 174 -12.23 22.40 32.50
N ASP A 175 -11.41 21.84 31.62
CA ASP A 175 -10.18 22.46 31.11
C ASP A 175 -10.32 22.75 29.59
N PRO A 176 -10.61 24.00 29.17
CA PRO A 176 -10.66 24.36 27.78
C PRO A 176 -9.24 24.64 27.28
N ARG A 177 -8.58 23.62 26.70
CA ARG A 177 -7.30 23.83 26.00
C ARG A 177 -7.49 24.85 24.86
N PRO A 178 -6.60 25.85 24.71
CA PRO A 178 -6.73 26.88 23.68
C PRO A 178 -6.50 26.30 22.28
N ARG A 179 -7.34 26.73 21.35
CA ARG A 179 -7.27 26.42 19.91
C ARG A 179 -5.97 27.00 19.35
N MET A 180 -5.02 26.15 18.96
CA MET A 180 -3.83 26.61 18.23
C MET A 180 -4.22 26.89 16.78
N ASP A 181 -4.51 28.15 16.48
CA ASP A 181 -4.62 28.63 15.11
C ASP A 181 -3.19 28.78 14.53
N LEU A 182 -2.92 28.09 13.43
CA LEU A 182 -1.68 28.22 12.68
C LEU A 182 -1.71 29.53 11.86
N PRO A 183 -0.61 30.30 11.79
CA PRO A 183 -0.59 31.55 11.05
C PRO A 183 -0.69 31.28 9.53
N VAL A 184 -1.67 31.91 8.89
CA VAL A 184 -1.74 32.05 7.44
C VAL A 184 -0.72 33.12 7.04
N PHE A 185 0.33 32.73 6.34
CA PHE A 185 1.22 33.69 5.68
C PHE A 185 0.51 34.26 4.45
N GLN A 186 0.25 35.57 4.46
CA GLN A 186 -0.17 36.35 3.28
C GLN A 186 1.04 36.73 2.43
#